data_AF-A0AAD8NGR0-F1
#
_entry.id   AF-A0AAD8NGR0-F1
#
_cell.length_a   1.000
_cell.length_b   1.000
_cell.length_c   1.000
_cell.angle_alpha   90.00
_cell.angle_beta   90.00
_cell.angle_gamma   90.00
#
_symmetry.space_group_name_H-M   'P 1'
#
loop_
_entity.id
_entity.type
_entity.pdbx_description
1 polymer ?
#
loop_
_entity_poly.entity_id
_entity_poly.type
_entity_poly.pdbx_seq_one_letter_code
_entity_poly.pdbx_strand_id
1 'polypeptide(L)'
;MTTVNTIQTFGMLPVSQIPTFTNHSTKMRRFFSDHHRRRSPALQLFTIIIFFFLIHLSTAWRPWPNQKHNLTSLQFGINKKYEGSSEFVKLKYHMGPVLTTNITIHIIWYGNWKISQKKIIREFINSISNSDHQTPSVSGWWKTVQLYNDQTDLNVSRTVNLGEEKNDRLLSHGKTLTRLSIQSVIKSAITAKTRPLPVHPKGGVYLLLTSDDIYVQDFCQNVCGFHYFTYPSIVGYTLPYAWVGNSAKFCPGVCAYPFAVPDFIPGLKPVKSPNGDAEIDGMVSVIAHEIAELSTNPLVNAWYAGQDPTFPVEIADLCEGIYGTGGGGSYTGQMLNDKDGATYNMLGIRRRFLVQWVWNNVVNYCTGPNALD
;
A
#
# COMPACT_ATOMS: atom_id res chain seq x y z
N MET A 1 -12.00 5.13 -24.94
CA MET A 1 -10.71 4.43 -24.70
C MET A 1 -9.72 5.48 -24.23
N THR A 2 -9.67 5.69 -22.92
CA THR A 2 -8.75 6.59 -22.25
C THR A 2 -8.19 5.78 -21.09
N THR A 3 -6.89 5.56 -21.14
CA THR A 3 -6.08 4.86 -20.13
C THR A 3 -6.11 5.65 -18.82
N VAL A 4 -6.52 4.99 -17.73
CA VAL A 4 -6.61 5.56 -16.38
C VAL A 4 -5.37 5.10 -15.62
N ASN A 5 -4.45 6.03 -15.36
CA ASN A 5 -3.27 5.86 -14.54
C ASN A 5 -3.66 5.99 -13.06
N THR A 6 -3.59 4.91 -12.29
CA THR A 6 -3.45 5.01 -10.83
C THR A 6 -2.03 5.49 -10.55
N ILE A 7 -1.90 6.54 -9.74
CA ILE A 7 -0.63 7.19 -9.43
C ILE A 7 0.20 6.28 -8.53
N GLN A 8 1.36 5.85 -9.03
CA GLN A 8 2.52 5.58 -8.19
C GLN A 8 2.96 6.91 -7.56
N THR A 9 2.95 7.00 -6.24
CA THR A 9 3.86 7.90 -5.53
C THR A 9 4.56 7.13 -4.41
N PHE A 10 5.66 6.47 -4.76
CA PHE A 10 6.79 6.44 -3.83
C PHE A 10 7.12 7.90 -3.51
N GLY A 11 7.06 8.27 -2.23
CA GLY A 11 7.36 9.62 -1.78
C GLY A 11 8.73 10.07 -2.30
N MET A 12 8.74 10.96 -3.30
CA MET A 12 9.91 11.68 -3.75
C MET A 12 9.61 13.17 -3.77
N LEU A 13 10.40 13.90 -2.96
CA LEU A 13 10.49 15.35 -2.96
C LEU A 13 10.81 15.89 -4.38
N PRO A 14 10.31 17.08 -4.76
CA PRO A 14 10.52 17.62 -6.10
C PRO A 14 11.93 18.17 -6.26
N VAL A 15 12.70 17.62 -7.21
CA VAL A 15 13.88 18.28 -7.79
C VAL A 15 13.49 18.79 -9.18
N SER A 16 13.38 20.11 -9.33
CA SER A 16 13.92 20.84 -10.50
C SER A 16 13.55 22.32 -10.48
N GLN A 17 14.57 23.17 -10.41
CA GLN A 17 14.61 24.39 -11.18
C GLN A 17 15.88 24.33 -12.04
N ILE A 18 15.72 24.33 -13.36
CA ILE A 18 16.57 24.99 -14.37
C ILE A 18 15.76 25.00 -15.68
N PRO A 19 15.71 26.11 -16.44
CA PRO A 19 14.63 26.39 -17.38
C PRO A 19 14.90 25.88 -18.81
N THR A 20 13.80 25.72 -19.53
CA THR A 20 13.68 25.38 -20.95
C THR A 20 14.06 26.54 -21.87
N PHE A 21 14.84 26.24 -22.90
CA PHE A 21 15.07 27.11 -24.06
C PHE A 21 14.08 26.74 -25.18
N THR A 22 13.39 27.75 -25.72
CA THR A 22 12.55 27.66 -26.92
C THR A 22 13.35 27.97 -28.19
N ASN A 23 13.01 27.25 -29.25
CA ASN A 23 13.58 27.39 -30.59
C ASN A 23 13.00 28.62 -31.33
N HIS A 24 13.85 29.38 -32.01
CA HIS A 24 13.45 30.16 -33.19
C HIS A 24 14.53 30.07 -34.28
N SER A 25 14.09 29.66 -35.46
CA SER A 25 14.83 29.64 -36.73
C SER A 25 14.93 31.06 -37.31
N THR A 26 16.12 31.51 -37.74
CA THR A 26 16.29 32.23 -39.02
C THR A 26 17.74 32.18 -39.54
N LYS A 27 17.80 32.20 -40.88
CA LYS A 27 18.89 32.06 -41.85
C LYS A 27 19.98 33.16 -41.84
N MET A 28 21.13 32.77 -42.39
CA MET A 28 22.03 33.48 -43.34
C MET A 28 23.29 34.24 -42.88
N ARG A 29 24.42 33.80 -43.51
CA ARG A 29 25.62 34.54 -43.97
C ARG A 29 26.54 35.14 -42.88
N ARG A 30 27.84 35.32 -43.04
CA ARG A 30 28.96 34.88 -43.90
C ARG A 30 30.20 35.52 -43.20
N PHE A 31 31.35 34.85 -43.28
CA PHE A 31 32.70 35.43 -43.40
C PHE A 31 33.43 36.10 -42.20
N PHE A 32 34.66 35.59 -41.98
CA PHE A 32 35.90 36.22 -41.49
C PHE A 32 35.93 36.85 -40.09
N SER A 33 37.03 36.93 -39.33
CA SER A 33 38.43 36.48 -39.41
C SER A 33 39.01 36.72 -38.01
N ASP A 34 39.80 35.76 -37.54
CA ASP A 34 41.09 35.93 -36.85
C ASP A 34 41.39 37.23 -36.06
N HIS A 35 41.59 37.12 -34.73
CA HIS A 35 42.73 37.79 -34.11
C HIS A 35 43.15 37.23 -32.74
N HIS A 36 44.43 36.87 -32.70
CA HIS A 36 45.27 36.56 -31.56
C HIS A 36 45.18 37.55 -30.37
N ARG A 37 45.26 37.01 -29.14
CA ARG A 37 46.40 37.33 -28.24
C ARG A 37 46.54 36.36 -27.06
N ARG A 38 47.73 35.75 -27.01
CA ARG A 38 48.31 35.02 -25.87
C ARG A 38 48.65 35.98 -24.72
N ARG A 39 48.57 35.50 -23.48
CA ARG A 39 49.61 35.62 -22.44
C ARG A 39 49.28 34.73 -21.22
N SER A 40 50.23 33.88 -20.85
CA SER A 40 50.35 33.11 -19.60
C SER A 40 51.52 33.72 -18.77
N PRO A 41 52.02 33.12 -17.66
CA PRO A 41 51.40 32.73 -16.37
C PRO A 41 52.22 33.17 -15.11
N ALA A 42 51.72 32.80 -13.91
CA ALA A 42 52.47 32.30 -12.72
C ALA A 42 53.00 33.21 -11.56
N LEU A 43 52.96 32.59 -10.36
CA LEU A 43 53.59 32.85 -9.04
C LEU A 43 52.99 33.95 -8.14
N GLN A 44 52.68 33.74 -6.85
CA GLN A 44 53.62 33.46 -5.73
C GLN A 44 52.91 32.83 -4.49
N LEU A 45 53.69 32.06 -3.71
CA LEU A 45 53.40 31.43 -2.41
C LEU A 45 53.73 32.38 -1.21
N PHE A 46 53.34 31.93 -0.01
CA PHE A 46 53.80 32.29 1.36
C PHE A 46 53.13 33.44 2.14
N THR A 47 52.44 33.08 3.22
CA THR A 47 52.68 33.60 4.58
C THR A 47 52.11 32.64 5.63
N ILE A 48 52.77 32.62 6.79
CA ILE A 48 52.86 31.54 7.77
C ILE A 48 52.33 32.06 9.11
N ILE A 49 51.66 31.18 9.87
CA ILE A 49 51.64 31.06 11.35
C ILE A 49 51.34 32.34 12.16
N ILE A 50 50.18 32.33 12.84
CA ILE A 50 49.98 32.67 14.28
C ILE A 50 48.48 32.43 14.54
N PHE A 51 48.10 31.31 15.16
CA PHE A 51 46.86 31.16 15.95
C PHE A 51 46.85 29.79 16.65
N PHE A 52 47.91 29.50 17.41
CA PHE A 52 47.91 28.43 18.42
C PHE A 52 48.14 29.09 19.77
N PHE A 53 47.07 29.59 20.39
CA PHE A 53 46.94 29.75 21.84
C PHE A 53 45.51 30.25 22.09
N LEU A 54 44.63 29.35 22.53
CA LEU A 54 43.46 29.55 23.39
C LEU A 54 42.69 28.21 23.44
N ILE A 55 43.29 27.23 24.12
CA ILE A 55 42.60 26.03 24.58
C ILE A 55 41.98 26.42 25.93
N HIS A 56 40.66 26.60 25.97
CA HIS A 56 39.91 26.61 27.22
C HIS A 56 39.06 25.34 27.30
N LEU A 57 39.33 24.55 28.33
CA LEU A 57 38.52 23.41 28.77
C LEU A 57 37.13 23.91 29.19
N SER A 58 36.09 23.44 28.53
CA SER A 58 34.73 23.46 29.06
C SER A 58 34.41 22.10 29.67
N THR A 59 34.55 22.01 30.99
CA THR A 59 34.03 20.92 31.82
C THR A 59 32.51 21.04 31.93
N ALA A 60 31.75 20.16 31.27
CA ALA A 60 30.33 20.02 31.52
C ALA A 60 30.09 19.09 32.71
N TRP A 61 29.54 19.66 33.77
CA TRP A 61 29.03 18.98 34.96
C TRP A 61 27.91 17.99 34.62
N ARG A 62 27.96 16.78 35.20
CA ARG A 62 26.84 15.82 35.29
C ARG A 62 26.29 15.79 36.73
N PRO A 63 24.98 15.82 36.94
CA PRO A 63 24.36 15.27 38.15
C PRO A 63 24.06 13.77 37.96
N TRP A 64 24.46 12.95 38.95
CA TRP A 64 24.35 11.47 39.09
C TRP A 64 22.90 10.96 39.33
N PRO A 65 22.60 9.64 39.57
CA PRO A 65 23.28 8.36 39.31
C PRO A 65 22.38 7.25 38.66
N ASN A 66 23.00 6.16 38.20
CA ASN A 66 22.49 4.77 38.08
C ASN A 66 20.97 4.51 37.91
N GLN A 67 20.53 4.23 36.67
CA GLN A 67 19.42 3.32 36.41
C GLN A 67 19.88 2.22 35.45
N LYS A 68 19.90 0.97 35.93
CA LYS A 68 19.96 -0.21 35.07
C LYS A 68 18.59 -0.37 34.42
N HIS A 69 18.41 0.17 33.22
CA HIS A 69 17.26 -0.17 32.39
C HIS A 69 17.55 -1.49 31.68
N ASN A 70 16.65 -2.47 31.85
CA ASN A 70 16.69 -3.73 31.14
C ASN A 70 16.72 -3.45 29.63
N LEU A 71 17.78 -3.93 28.98
CA LEU A 71 17.99 -3.85 27.53
C LEU A 71 16.99 -4.75 26.80
N THR A 72 15.79 -4.24 26.52
CA THR A 72 15.17 -4.45 25.21
C THR A 72 15.59 -3.26 24.36
N SER A 73 16.61 -3.46 23.52
CA SER A 73 17.17 -2.45 22.64
C SER A 73 16.11 -1.96 21.64
N LEU A 74 15.49 -0.83 21.93
CA LEU A 74 14.88 0.07 20.95
C LEU A 74 16.01 0.60 20.06
N GLN A 75 16.31 -0.11 18.98
CA GLN A 75 17.28 0.33 17.99
C GLN A 75 16.58 1.03 16.83
N PHE A 76 15.91 2.15 17.10
CA PHE A 76 15.71 3.26 16.17
C PHE A 76 15.44 4.52 17.00
N GLY A 77 16.14 5.62 16.70
CA GLY A 77 16.02 6.87 17.45
C GLY A 77 14.61 7.45 17.42
N ILE A 78 14.33 8.37 18.36
CA ILE A 78 13.08 9.14 18.45
C ILE A 78 12.81 9.80 17.10
N ASN A 79 11.87 9.25 16.33
CA ASN A 79 11.52 9.76 15.02
C ASN A 79 10.46 10.86 15.17
N LYS A 80 10.71 12.05 14.61
CA LYS A 80 9.74 13.15 14.60
C LYS A 80 8.53 12.72 13.77
N LYS A 81 7.34 13.10 14.21
CA LYS A 81 6.04 12.88 13.56
C LYS A 81 6.03 13.55 12.18
N TYR A 82 6.59 12.92 11.15
CA TYR A 82 6.75 13.52 9.82
C TYR A 82 5.45 13.56 9.02
N GLU A 83 4.46 12.76 9.40
CA GLU A 83 3.08 12.90 8.97
C GLU A 83 2.23 12.99 10.25
N GLY A 84 1.78 14.20 10.59
CA GLY A 84 0.76 14.39 11.62
C GLY A 84 -0.63 14.35 11.00
N SER A 85 -1.64 14.74 11.79
CA SER A 85 -2.97 14.99 11.23
C SER A 85 -2.86 15.95 10.03
N SER A 86 -3.36 15.56 8.86
CA SER A 86 -3.22 16.38 7.64
C SER A 86 -4.44 17.26 7.42
N GLU A 87 -4.24 18.58 7.38
CA GLU A 87 -5.29 19.53 6.97
C GLU A 87 -5.47 19.58 5.43
N PHE A 88 -4.56 18.94 4.69
CA PHE A 88 -4.55 18.96 3.22
C PHE A 88 -5.31 17.77 2.61
N VAL A 89 -5.39 16.65 3.32
CA VAL A 89 -6.18 15.49 2.90
C VAL A 89 -7.65 15.78 3.16
N LYS A 90 -8.40 16.01 2.09
CA LYS A 90 -9.85 16.25 2.14
C LYS A 90 -10.59 15.02 1.66
N LEU A 91 -10.60 13.97 2.48
CA LEU A 91 -11.44 12.80 2.27
C LEU A 91 -12.91 13.21 2.45
N LYS A 92 -13.76 12.88 1.47
CA LYS A 92 -15.17 13.27 1.47
C LYS A 92 -16.05 12.08 1.13
N TYR A 93 -17.28 12.17 1.61
CA TYR A 93 -18.37 11.32 1.20
C TYR A 93 -19.09 11.93 -0.01
N HIS A 94 -19.36 11.10 -1.02
CA HIS A 94 -19.91 11.48 -2.33
C HIS A 94 -21.26 10.81 -2.62
N MET A 95 -22.00 10.46 -1.56
CA MET A 95 -23.39 9.96 -1.61
C MET A 95 -23.60 8.54 -2.17
N GLY A 96 -22.51 7.81 -2.46
CA GLY A 96 -22.56 6.39 -2.81
C GLY A 96 -22.77 5.45 -1.61
N PRO A 97 -23.19 4.20 -1.84
CA PRO A 97 -23.38 3.24 -0.74
C PRO A 97 -22.05 2.80 -0.12
N VAL A 98 -22.08 2.35 1.13
CA VAL A 98 -21.00 1.55 1.75
C VAL A 98 -21.52 0.14 2.06
N LEU A 99 -20.64 -0.81 2.37
CA LEU A 99 -21.06 -2.18 2.72
C LEU A 99 -21.55 -2.28 4.17
N THR A 100 -22.82 -1.93 4.38
CA THR A 100 -23.47 -1.90 5.71
C THR A 100 -24.02 -3.24 6.18
N THR A 101 -24.30 -4.17 5.26
CA THR A 101 -24.76 -5.53 5.58
C THR A 101 -23.59 -6.47 5.85
N ASN A 102 -23.85 -7.66 6.42
CA ASN A 102 -22.80 -8.66 6.63
C ASN A 102 -22.05 -8.96 5.32
N ILE A 103 -20.76 -8.66 5.31
CA ILE A 103 -19.88 -8.83 4.16
C ILE A 103 -19.54 -10.32 4.05
N THR A 104 -19.68 -10.89 2.87
CA THR A 104 -19.32 -12.27 2.57
C THR A 104 -18.36 -12.27 1.40
N ILE A 105 -17.10 -12.67 1.66
CA ILE A 105 -16.04 -12.69 0.67
C ILE A 105 -16.03 -14.06 -0.01
N HIS A 106 -16.37 -14.07 -1.30
CA HIS A 106 -16.28 -15.23 -2.17
C HIS A 106 -14.97 -15.21 -2.94
N ILE A 107 -14.07 -16.17 -2.67
CA ILE A 107 -12.74 -16.18 -3.29
C ILE A 107 -12.75 -16.98 -4.58
N ILE A 108 -12.21 -16.40 -5.65
CA ILE A 108 -11.91 -17.08 -6.90
C ILE A 108 -10.40 -17.27 -7.01
N TRP A 109 -9.94 -18.50 -6.85
CA TRP A 109 -8.54 -18.89 -7.02
C TRP A 109 -8.26 -19.18 -8.49
N TYR A 110 -7.69 -18.20 -9.19
CA TYR A 110 -7.36 -18.32 -10.60
C TYR A 110 -5.93 -18.82 -10.77
N GLY A 111 -5.78 -19.97 -11.41
CA GLY A 111 -4.51 -20.67 -11.61
C GLY A 111 -4.11 -21.62 -10.48
N ASN A 112 -2.81 -21.90 -10.37
CA ASN A 112 -2.31 -22.95 -9.49
C ASN A 112 -1.91 -22.40 -8.12
N TRP A 113 -2.53 -22.91 -7.08
CA TRP A 113 -2.39 -22.39 -5.72
C TRP A 113 -2.07 -23.51 -4.73
N LYS A 114 -1.02 -23.30 -3.93
CA LYS A 114 -0.68 -24.23 -2.84
C LYS A 114 -1.72 -24.12 -1.72
N ILE A 115 -2.00 -25.24 -1.05
CA ILE A 115 -2.93 -25.27 0.09
C ILE A 115 -2.46 -24.36 1.22
N SER A 116 -1.14 -24.29 1.47
CA SER A 116 -0.54 -23.42 2.49
C SER A 116 -0.82 -21.93 2.22
N GLN A 117 -0.68 -21.48 0.97
CA GLN A 117 -0.93 -20.10 0.55
C GLN A 117 -2.39 -19.70 0.76
N LYS A 118 -3.32 -20.55 0.31
CA LYS A 118 -4.75 -20.34 0.54
C LYS A 118 -5.09 -20.24 2.02
N LYS A 119 -4.44 -21.08 2.85
CA LYS A 119 -4.69 -21.10 4.29
C LYS A 119 -4.30 -19.77 4.95
N ILE A 120 -3.19 -19.14 4.55
CA ILE A 120 -2.79 -17.82 5.08
C ILE A 120 -3.88 -16.78 4.81
N ILE A 121 -4.33 -16.67 3.56
CA ILE A 121 -5.33 -15.69 3.12
C ILE A 121 -6.69 -15.93 3.79
N ARG A 122 -7.14 -17.19 3.88
CA ARG A 122 -8.39 -17.52 4.61
C ARG A 122 -8.30 -17.18 6.08
N GLU A 123 -7.17 -17.45 6.73
CA GLU A 123 -6.97 -17.13 8.14
C GLU A 123 -6.89 -15.61 8.37
N PHE A 124 -6.38 -14.82 7.42
CA PHE A 124 -6.50 -13.36 7.45
C PHE A 124 -7.96 -12.91 7.40
N ILE A 125 -8.73 -13.33 6.40
CA ILE A 125 -10.15 -12.94 6.23
C ILE A 125 -10.97 -13.31 7.46
N ASN A 126 -10.82 -14.53 7.98
CA ASN A 126 -11.53 -14.97 9.18
C ASN A 126 -11.13 -14.17 10.44
N SER A 127 -9.95 -13.53 10.45
CA SER A 127 -9.50 -12.71 11.57
C SER A 127 -10.12 -11.32 11.63
N ILE A 128 -10.75 -10.84 10.54
CA ILE A 128 -11.32 -9.48 10.45
C ILE A 128 -12.44 -9.27 11.47
N SER A 129 -13.33 -10.25 11.62
CA SER A 129 -14.46 -10.17 12.56
C SER A 129 -14.21 -10.88 13.89
N ASN A 130 -13.00 -11.36 14.12
CA ASN A 130 -12.67 -12.10 15.33
C ASN A 130 -12.78 -11.20 16.57
N SER A 131 -13.60 -11.61 17.54
CA SER A 131 -13.83 -10.87 18.77
C SER A 131 -12.74 -11.09 19.83
N ASP A 132 -11.88 -12.09 19.70
CA ASP A 132 -10.83 -12.34 20.71
C ASP A 132 -9.76 -11.23 20.69
N HIS A 133 -9.57 -10.63 21.87
CA HIS A 133 -8.97 -9.31 22.06
C HIS A 133 -7.44 -9.29 22.23
N GLN A 134 -6.68 -10.17 21.57
CA GLN A 134 -5.21 -10.02 21.60
C GLN A 134 -4.81 -8.81 20.76
N THR A 135 -4.47 -7.70 21.43
CA THR A 135 -4.05 -6.46 20.78
C THR A 135 -2.54 -6.44 20.56
N PRO A 136 -2.05 -5.86 19.44
CA PRO A 136 -2.82 -5.34 18.31
C PRO A 136 -3.46 -6.47 17.46
N SER A 137 -4.69 -6.30 16.96
CA SER A 137 -5.43 -7.34 16.20
C SER A 137 -5.92 -6.90 14.81
N VAL A 138 -6.16 -7.86 13.92
CA VAL A 138 -6.81 -7.63 12.60
C VAL A 138 -8.20 -7.00 12.78
N SER A 139 -8.97 -7.46 13.76
CA SER A 139 -10.28 -6.86 14.08
C SER A 139 -10.16 -5.44 14.64
N GLY A 140 -9.05 -5.11 15.31
CA GLY A 140 -8.73 -3.76 15.75
C GLY A 140 -8.42 -2.84 14.57
N TRP A 141 -7.67 -3.34 13.57
CA TRP A 141 -7.46 -2.63 12.31
C TRP A 141 -8.78 -2.37 11.57
N TRP A 142 -9.69 -3.35 11.52
CA TRP A 142 -11.01 -3.20 10.87
C TRP A 142 -11.91 -2.16 11.54
N LYS A 143 -11.65 -1.76 12.79
CA LYS A 143 -12.42 -0.69 13.46
C LYS A 143 -12.25 0.66 12.77
N THR A 144 -11.10 0.92 12.16
CA THR A 144 -10.90 2.17 11.41
C THR A 144 -11.77 2.19 10.16
N VAL A 145 -11.91 1.05 9.47
CA VAL A 145 -12.81 0.91 8.30
C VAL A 145 -14.28 1.10 8.69
N GLN A 146 -14.66 0.68 9.90
CA GLN A 146 -16.01 0.89 10.45
C GLN A 146 -16.33 2.35 10.80
N LEU A 147 -15.40 3.30 10.67
CA LEU A 147 -15.68 4.73 10.89
C LEU A 147 -16.42 5.38 9.71
N TYR A 148 -16.45 4.71 8.56
CA TYR A 148 -17.06 5.20 7.33
C TYR A 148 -18.52 4.75 7.22
N ASN A 149 -19.41 5.67 6.86
CA ASN A 149 -20.85 5.46 6.78
C ASN A 149 -21.44 5.90 5.44
N ASP A 150 -22.65 5.48 5.14
CA ASP A 150 -23.40 6.02 4.00
C ASP A 150 -24.39 7.11 4.45
N GLN A 151 -25.20 7.58 3.51
CA GLN A 151 -26.22 8.62 3.70
C GLN A 151 -27.34 8.22 4.69
N THR A 152 -27.39 6.96 5.11
CA THR A 152 -28.35 6.45 6.11
C THR A 152 -27.73 6.38 7.51
N ASP A 153 -26.52 6.92 7.69
CA ASP A 153 -25.71 6.87 8.91
C ASP A 153 -25.38 5.43 9.36
N LEU A 154 -25.51 4.46 8.46
CA LEU A 154 -25.06 3.09 8.69
C LEU A 154 -23.59 2.95 8.30
N ASN A 155 -22.80 2.45 9.24
CA ASN A 155 -21.36 2.25 9.04
C ASN A 155 -21.07 0.97 8.24
N VAL A 156 -19.84 0.88 7.71
CA VAL A 156 -19.31 -0.38 7.20
C VAL A 156 -19.47 -1.49 8.25
N SER A 157 -19.92 -2.65 7.80
CA SER A 157 -20.20 -3.78 8.69
C SER A 157 -18.95 -4.28 9.40
N ARG A 158 -19.09 -4.54 10.70
CA ARG A 158 -18.09 -5.27 11.50
C ARG A 158 -17.94 -6.73 11.08
N THR A 159 -18.92 -7.28 10.38
CA THR A 159 -19.03 -8.70 10.07
C THR A 159 -18.55 -8.96 8.65
N VAL A 160 -17.47 -9.73 8.54
CA VAL A 160 -16.83 -10.19 7.32
C VAL A 160 -16.67 -11.70 7.45
N ASN A 161 -17.37 -12.42 6.59
CA ASN A 161 -17.38 -13.88 6.56
C ASN A 161 -16.64 -14.35 5.31
N LEU A 162 -15.90 -15.45 5.44
CA LEU A 162 -15.46 -16.21 4.28
C LEU A 162 -16.66 -16.99 3.72
N GLY A 163 -17.02 -16.73 2.47
CA GLY A 163 -18.08 -17.43 1.76
C GLY A 163 -17.57 -18.60 0.91
N GLU A 164 -18.41 -19.03 -0.04
CA GLU A 164 -18.06 -20.03 -1.03
C GLU A 164 -16.81 -19.66 -1.85
N GLU A 165 -16.03 -20.66 -2.24
CA GLU A 165 -14.78 -20.47 -2.98
C GLU A 165 -14.79 -21.24 -4.30
N LYS A 166 -14.22 -20.62 -5.34
CA LYS A 166 -14.08 -21.23 -6.67
C LYS A 166 -12.62 -21.46 -7.02
N ASN A 167 -12.31 -22.62 -7.60
CA ASN A 167 -11.00 -22.89 -8.15
C ASN A 167 -11.09 -22.91 -9.67
N ASP A 168 -10.30 -22.07 -10.33
CA ASP A 168 -10.14 -22.06 -11.78
C ASP A 168 -8.69 -22.43 -12.14
N ARG A 169 -8.37 -23.71 -11.96
CA ARG A 169 -7.03 -24.26 -12.22
C ARG A 169 -6.74 -24.42 -13.71
N LEU A 170 -7.79 -24.49 -14.53
CA LEU A 170 -7.68 -24.70 -15.98
C LEU A 170 -7.57 -23.38 -16.74
N LEU A 171 -7.57 -22.24 -16.03
CA LEU A 171 -7.39 -20.91 -16.59
C LEU A 171 -8.44 -20.64 -17.66
N SER A 172 -9.72 -20.60 -17.28
CA SER A 172 -10.84 -20.48 -18.22
C SER A 172 -10.79 -19.28 -19.18
N HIS A 173 -9.91 -18.30 -18.90
CA HIS A 173 -9.66 -17.09 -19.69
C HIS A 173 -8.16 -16.87 -20.02
N GLY A 174 -7.33 -17.92 -19.93
CA GLY A 174 -5.90 -17.87 -20.28
C GLY A 174 -4.98 -17.30 -19.19
N LYS A 175 -3.68 -17.17 -19.50
CA LYS A 175 -2.65 -16.68 -18.56
C LYS A 175 -2.50 -15.16 -18.53
N THR A 176 -3.13 -14.45 -19.46
CA THR A 176 -3.05 -13.00 -19.58
C THR A 176 -4.45 -12.43 -19.45
N LEU A 177 -4.67 -11.65 -18.40
CA LEU A 177 -5.96 -11.03 -18.13
C LEU A 177 -5.89 -9.51 -18.29
N THR A 178 -7.05 -8.94 -18.55
CA THR A 178 -7.31 -7.50 -18.53
C THR A 178 -8.42 -7.24 -17.51
N ARG A 179 -8.67 -5.97 -17.17
CA ARG A 179 -9.82 -5.62 -16.31
C ARG A 179 -11.15 -6.15 -16.85
N LEU A 180 -11.32 -6.22 -18.17
CA LEU A 180 -12.51 -6.79 -18.81
C LEU A 180 -12.56 -8.32 -18.67
N SER A 181 -11.45 -9.04 -18.89
CA SER A 181 -11.48 -10.50 -18.75
C SER A 181 -11.59 -10.95 -17.29
N ILE A 182 -11.16 -10.15 -16.32
CA ILE A 182 -11.44 -10.38 -14.89
C ILE A 182 -12.94 -10.49 -14.63
N GLN A 183 -13.76 -9.60 -15.21
CA GLN A 183 -15.22 -9.70 -15.09
C GLN A 183 -15.77 -10.97 -15.74
N SER A 184 -15.18 -11.41 -16.86
CA SER A 184 -15.52 -12.68 -17.49
C SER A 184 -15.15 -13.89 -16.63
N VAL A 185 -14.05 -13.84 -15.88
CA VAL A 185 -13.69 -14.88 -14.88
C VAL A 185 -14.74 -14.93 -13.76
N ILE A 186 -15.16 -13.77 -13.24
CA ILE A 186 -16.21 -13.68 -12.22
C ILE A 186 -17.52 -14.27 -12.75
N LYS A 187 -17.90 -13.92 -14.00
CA LYS A 187 -19.05 -14.53 -14.68
C LYS A 187 -18.94 -16.05 -14.70
N SER A 188 -17.81 -16.59 -15.17
CA SER A 188 -17.57 -18.03 -15.21
C SER A 188 -17.68 -18.69 -13.83
N ALA A 189 -17.28 -17.99 -12.75
CA ALA A 189 -17.40 -18.50 -11.40
C ALA A 189 -18.85 -18.55 -10.88
N ILE A 190 -19.67 -17.54 -11.17
CA ILE A 190 -21.08 -17.49 -10.74
C ILE A 190 -22.02 -18.31 -11.63
N THR A 191 -21.67 -18.55 -12.90
CA THR A 191 -22.48 -19.36 -13.83
C THR A 191 -21.92 -20.78 -14.01
N ALA A 192 -20.99 -21.20 -13.14
CA ALA A 192 -20.36 -22.51 -13.27
C ALA A 192 -21.38 -23.64 -13.09
N LYS A 193 -21.28 -24.70 -13.91
CA LYS A 193 -22.17 -25.87 -13.84
C LYS A 193 -22.09 -26.60 -12.49
N THR A 194 -20.92 -26.61 -11.86
CA THR A 194 -20.68 -27.30 -10.58
C THR A 194 -20.28 -26.27 -9.53
N ARG A 195 -20.98 -26.21 -8.39
CA ARG A 195 -20.69 -25.25 -7.30
C ARG A 195 -20.44 -23.83 -7.82
N PRO A 196 -21.44 -23.17 -8.44
CA PRO A 196 -21.34 -21.76 -8.76
C PRO A 196 -21.21 -20.94 -7.48
N LEU A 197 -20.51 -19.81 -7.55
CA LEU A 197 -20.57 -18.83 -6.47
C LEU A 197 -21.97 -18.21 -6.42
N PRO A 198 -22.53 -17.96 -5.22
CA PRO A 198 -23.84 -17.31 -5.11
C PRO A 198 -23.76 -15.88 -5.64
N VAL A 199 -24.88 -15.38 -6.18
CA VAL A 199 -25.03 -13.97 -6.59
C VAL A 199 -25.55 -13.18 -5.40
N HIS A 200 -24.74 -12.27 -4.85
CA HIS A 200 -25.06 -11.55 -3.61
C HIS A 200 -24.74 -10.04 -3.71
N PRO A 201 -25.58 -9.23 -4.37
CA PRO A 201 -25.25 -7.82 -4.67
C PRO A 201 -25.18 -6.87 -3.47
N LYS A 202 -25.80 -7.23 -2.33
CA LYS A 202 -25.91 -6.33 -1.16
C LYS A 202 -24.78 -6.50 -0.12
N GLY A 203 -24.15 -7.67 -0.08
CA GLY A 203 -23.09 -7.98 0.88
C GLY A 203 -22.06 -8.99 0.36
N GLY A 204 -22.12 -9.37 -0.90
CA GLY A 204 -21.16 -10.27 -1.53
C GLY A 204 -20.00 -9.49 -2.13
N VAL A 205 -18.79 -9.92 -1.80
CA VAL A 205 -17.54 -9.40 -2.37
C VAL A 205 -16.85 -10.53 -3.10
N TYR A 206 -16.56 -10.34 -4.39
CA TYR A 206 -15.90 -11.36 -5.21
C TYR A 206 -14.40 -11.06 -5.28
N LEU A 207 -13.61 -11.80 -4.53
CA LEU A 207 -12.16 -11.62 -4.45
C LEU A 207 -11.47 -12.57 -5.44
N LEU A 208 -11.03 -12.04 -6.58
CA LEU A 208 -10.24 -12.77 -7.57
C LEU A 208 -8.75 -12.73 -7.20
N LEU A 209 -8.15 -13.90 -6.98
CA LEU A 209 -6.73 -14.01 -6.65
C LEU A 209 -6.03 -14.82 -7.74
N THR A 210 -5.03 -14.23 -8.39
CA THR A 210 -4.27 -14.89 -9.47
C THR A 210 -2.97 -15.50 -8.95
N SER A 211 -2.63 -16.71 -9.40
CA SER A 211 -1.35 -17.36 -9.07
C SER A 211 -0.16 -16.63 -9.70
N ASP A 212 1.04 -17.00 -9.25
CA ASP A 212 2.31 -16.35 -9.62
C ASP A 212 2.65 -16.37 -11.11
N ASP A 213 1.99 -17.22 -11.91
CA ASP A 213 2.23 -17.42 -13.33
C ASP A 213 1.18 -16.76 -14.24
N ILE A 214 0.32 -15.91 -13.66
CA ILE A 214 -0.75 -15.20 -14.36
C ILE A 214 -0.42 -13.72 -14.42
N TYR A 215 -0.35 -13.19 -15.64
CA TYR A 215 -0.16 -11.78 -15.88
C TYR A 215 -1.51 -11.08 -16.00
N VAL A 216 -1.66 -9.93 -15.35
CA VAL A 216 -2.79 -9.03 -15.52
C VAL A 216 -2.26 -7.70 -16.03
N GLN A 217 -2.99 -7.07 -16.95
CA GLN A 217 -2.66 -5.75 -17.47
C GLN A 217 -2.37 -4.76 -16.32
N ASP A 218 -1.26 -4.01 -16.46
CA ASP A 218 -0.74 -3.03 -15.50
C ASP A 218 -0.23 -3.60 -14.16
N PHE A 219 -0.31 -4.93 -13.96
CA PHE A 219 0.27 -5.58 -12.78
C PHE A 219 1.76 -5.28 -12.69
N CYS A 220 2.24 -4.97 -11.48
CA CYS A 220 3.62 -4.62 -11.18
C CYS A 220 4.14 -3.29 -11.72
N GLN A 221 3.37 -2.62 -12.58
CA GLN A 221 3.71 -1.30 -13.08
C GLN A 221 2.98 -0.23 -12.27
N ASN A 222 1.64 -0.32 -12.25
CA ASN A 222 0.81 0.71 -11.63
C ASN A 222 0.05 0.18 -10.42
N VAL A 223 -0.19 -1.14 -10.36
CA VAL A 223 -1.08 -1.73 -9.36
C VAL A 223 -0.62 -3.12 -8.93
N CYS A 224 -0.90 -3.45 -7.66
CA CYS A 224 -0.77 -4.80 -7.09
C CYS A 224 -2.12 -5.51 -6.94
N GLY A 225 -3.18 -4.71 -6.90
CA GLY A 225 -4.58 -5.09 -6.91
C GLY A 225 -5.43 -3.93 -7.40
N PHE A 226 -6.73 -4.15 -7.54
CA PHE A 226 -7.71 -3.08 -7.63
C PHE A 226 -9.07 -3.62 -7.24
N HIS A 227 -9.96 -2.74 -6.81
CA HIS A 227 -11.37 -3.05 -6.65
C HIS A 227 -12.23 -2.29 -7.67
N TYR A 228 -13.39 -2.86 -7.99
CA TYR A 228 -14.37 -2.26 -8.88
C TYR A 228 -15.72 -2.99 -8.75
N PHE A 229 -16.68 -2.70 -9.62
CA PHE A 229 -17.94 -3.44 -9.71
C PHE A 229 -18.13 -4.06 -11.10
N THR A 230 -18.76 -5.22 -11.18
CA THR A 230 -19.03 -5.86 -12.47
C THR A 230 -20.10 -5.10 -13.24
N TYR A 231 -19.99 -5.09 -14.58
CA TYR A 231 -21.02 -4.54 -15.42
C TYR A 231 -22.13 -5.56 -15.67
N PRO A 232 -23.43 -5.18 -15.53
CA PRO A 232 -24.55 -6.04 -15.87
C PRO A 232 -24.51 -6.55 -17.31
N SER A 233 -23.97 -5.79 -18.25
CA SER A 233 -23.80 -6.20 -19.65
C SER A 233 -22.81 -7.36 -19.84
N ILE A 234 -21.88 -7.56 -18.90
CA ILE A 234 -20.89 -8.65 -18.95
C ILE A 234 -21.37 -9.81 -18.07
N VAL A 235 -21.63 -9.53 -16.80
CA VAL A 235 -21.83 -10.55 -15.75
C VAL A 235 -23.31 -10.85 -15.50
N GLY A 236 -24.22 -9.97 -15.92
CA GLY A 236 -25.65 -10.04 -15.61
C GLY A 236 -26.05 -9.34 -14.31
N TYR A 237 -25.07 -8.92 -13.51
CA TYR A 237 -25.26 -8.29 -12.20
C TYR A 237 -24.21 -7.21 -11.97
N THR A 238 -24.55 -6.23 -11.13
CA THR A 238 -23.58 -5.31 -10.51
C THR A 238 -23.13 -5.91 -9.19
N LEU A 239 -21.89 -6.38 -9.16
CA LEU A 239 -21.30 -7.05 -8.00
C LEU A 239 -19.98 -6.38 -7.64
N PRO A 240 -19.77 -5.95 -6.39
CA PRO A 240 -18.47 -5.48 -5.91
C PRO A 240 -17.44 -6.60 -6.00
N TYR A 241 -16.28 -6.31 -6.58
CA TYR A 241 -15.19 -7.27 -6.68
C TYR A 241 -13.83 -6.60 -6.49
N ALA A 242 -12.86 -7.39 -6.05
CA ALA A 242 -11.46 -6.99 -6.03
C ALA A 242 -10.62 -8.05 -6.73
N TRP A 243 -9.54 -7.62 -7.36
CA TRP A 243 -8.49 -8.50 -7.84
C TRP A 243 -7.18 -8.18 -7.14
N VAL A 244 -6.42 -9.22 -6.78
CA VAL A 244 -5.04 -9.10 -6.27
C VAL A 244 -4.14 -10.11 -6.96
N GLY A 245 -2.98 -9.64 -7.43
CA GLY A 245 -1.99 -10.45 -8.14
C GLY A 245 -0.90 -11.01 -7.23
N ASN A 246 -0.49 -12.26 -7.46
CA ASN A 246 0.70 -12.81 -6.82
C ASN A 246 1.98 -12.34 -7.54
N SER A 247 2.81 -11.60 -6.83
CA SER A 247 3.97 -10.89 -7.39
C SER A 247 5.25 -11.72 -7.50
N ALA A 248 5.25 -12.97 -7.04
CA ALA A 248 6.47 -13.78 -6.88
C ALA A 248 7.37 -13.86 -8.10
N LYS A 249 6.78 -14.00 -9.30
CA LYS A 249 7.55 -14.09 -10.55
C LYS A 249 7.81 -12.75 -11.24
N PHE A 250 7.03 -11.73 -10.92
CA PHE A 250 7.01 -10.49 -11.70
C PHE A 250 7.65 -9.31 -10.98
N CYS A 251 7.29 -9.07 -9.71
CA CYS A 251 7.70 -7.86 -8.99
C CYS A 251 7.62 -8.00 -7.46
N PRO A 252 8.32 -8.97 -6.85
CA PRO A 252 8.26 -9.13 -5.40
C PRO A 252 8.63 -7.82 -4.67
N GLY A 253 9.64 -7.10 -5.13
CA GLY A 253 10.07 -5.83 -4.51
C GLY A 253 9.02 -4.71 -4.52
N VAL A 254 7.99 -4.77 -5.36
CA VAL A 254 6.92 -3.76 -5.43
C VAL A 254 5.72 -4.22 -4.61
N CYS A 255 5.16 -5.38 -4.95
CA CYS A 255 3.87 -5.82 -4.40
C CYS A 255 3.99 -6.76 -3.20
N ALA A 256 5.21 -7.13 -2.80
CA ALA A 256 5.47 -7.82 -1.54
C ALA A 256 6.27 -6.95 -0.55
N TYR A 257 6.27 -5.63 -0.74
CA TYR A 257 6.84 -4.69 0.22
C TYR A 257 6.12 -4.79 1.59
N PRO A 258 6.83 -4.74 2.73
CA PRO A 258 8.29 -4.60 2.90
C PRO A 258 9.03 -5.95 3.01
N PHE A 259 8.40 -7.08 2.70
CA PHE A 259 9.03 -8.42 2.75
C PHE A 259 9.96 -8.71 1.57
N ALA A 260 9.80 -7.97 0.48
CA ALA A 260 10.77 -7.78 -0.57
C ALA A 260 10.89 -6.28 -0.84
N VAL A 261 12.08 -5.80 -1.15
CA VAL A 261 12.33 -4.37 -1.39
C VAL A 261 12.94 -4.19 -2.78
N PRO A 262 12.63 -3.09 -3.49
CA PRO A 262 13.21 -2.85 -4.80
C PRO A 262 14.72 -2.59 -4.72
N ASP A 263 15.47 -3.10 -5.70
CA ASP A 263 16.93 -2.91 -5.78
C ASP A 263 17.37 -1.45 -5.87
N PHE A 264 16.48 -0.57 -6.34
CA PHE A 264 16.76 0.86 -6.49
C PHE A 264 16.72 1.64 -5.17
N ILE A 265 16.30 1.05 -4.05
CA ILE A 265 16.29 1.69 -2.72
C ILE A 265 17.56 1.27 -1.96
N PRO A 266 18.62 2.11 -1.92
CA PRO A 266 19.90 1.68 -1.37
C PRO A 266 19.83 1.49 0.15
N GLY A 267 20.35 0.37 0.63
CA GLY A 267 20.52 0.11 2.07
C GLY A 267 19.25 -0.32 2.81
N LEU A 268 18.07 -0.27 2.19
CA LEU A 268 16.86 -0.86 2.75
C LEU A 268 16.94 -2.40 2.62
N LYS A 269 16.65 -3.10 3.72
CA LYS A 269 16.59 -4.56 3.73
C LYS A 269 15.16 -5.02 3.89
N PRO A 270 14.76 -6.12 3.23
CA PRO A 270 13.45 -6.69 3.46
C PRO A 270 13.30 -7.17 4.90
N VAL A 271 12.08 -7.02 5.43
CA VAL A 271 11.72 -7.58 6.73
C VAL A 271 11.35 -9.06 6.59
N LYS A 272 11.44 -9.82 7.67
CA LYS A 272 11.13 -11.26 7.63
C LYS A 272 9.61 -11.48 7.67
N SER A 273 9.11 -12.28 6.74
CA SER A 273 7.69 -12.64 6.64
C SER A 273 7.20 -13.44 7.87
N PRO A 274 6.03 -13.09 8.45
CA PRO A 274 5.45 -13.80 9.59
C PRO A 274 4.88 -15.18 9.27
N ASN A 275 4.58 -15.48 8.01
CA ASN A 275 3.99 -16.76 7.60
C ASN A 275 4.92 -17.62 6.73
N GLY A 276 6.18 -17.19 6.53
CA GLY A 276 7.20 -17.92 5.77
C GLY A 276 6.98 -17.91 4.26
N ASP A 277 6.12 -17.02 3.76
CA ASP A 277 5.82 -16.81 2.35
C ASP A 277 5.67 -15.29 2.14
N ALA A 278 6.75 -14.64 1.71
CA ALA A 278 6.86 -13.20 1.61
C ALA A 278 5.84 -12.61 0.63
N GLU A 279 5.60 -13.34 -0.46
CA GLU A 279 4.72 -12.91 -1.53
C GLU A 279 3.25 -13.03 -1.12
N ILE A 280 2.88 -14.10 -0.41
CA ILE A 280 1.52 -14.21 0.15
C ILE A 280 1.29 -13.23 1.30
N ASP A 281 2.29 -12.97 2.15
CA ASP A 281 2.16 -11.95 3.20
C ASP A 281 2.05 -10.54 2.62
N GLY A 282 2.78 -10.26 1.53
CA GLY A 282 2.59 -9.06 0.72
C GLY A 282 1.18 -8.96 0.15
N MET A 283 0.69 -10.03 -0.49
CA MET A 283 -0.69 -10.10 -0.99
C MET A 283 -1.72 -9.89 0.11
N VAL A 284 -1.47 -10.33 1.35
CA VAL A 284 -2.41 -10.07 2.47
C VAL A 284 -2.56 -8.57 2.73
N SER A 285 -1.47 -7.79 2.67
CA SER A 285 -1.58 -6.32 2.81
C SER A 285 -2.37 -5.70 1.67
N VAL A 286 -2.18 -6.17 0.43
CA VAL A 286 -2.95 -5.68 -0.73
C VAL A 286 -4.41 -6.12 -0.65
N ILE A 287 -4.70 -7.35 -0.24
CA ILE A 287 -6.07 -7.84 -0.02
C ILE A 287 -6.78 -6.97 1.04
N ALA A 288 -6.09 -6.63 2.12
CA ALA A 288 -6.64 -5.75 3.14
C ALA A 288 -6.94 -4.35 2.60
N HIS A 289 -5.99 -3.77 1.86
CA HIS A 289 -6.17 -2.50 1.15
C HIS A 289 -7.43 -2.53 0.29
N GLU A 290 -7.54 -3.47 -0.63
CA GLU A 290 -8.67 -3.56 -1.56
C GLU A 290 -10.01 -3.82 -0.86
N ILE A 291 -10.03 -4.63 0.20
CA ILE A 291 -11.26 -4.90 0.96
C ILE A 291 -11.69 -3.68 1.76
N ALA A 292 -10.75 -2.91 2.33
CA ALA A 292 -11.06 -1.68 3.06
C ALA A 292 -11.75 -0.67 2.13
N GLU A 293 -11.14 -0.40 0.98
CA GLU A 293 -11.66 0.57 0.02
C GLU A 293 -12.96 0.10 -0.62
N LEU A 294 -13.04 -1.16 -1.05
CA LEU A 294 -14.28 -1.73 -1.57
C LEU A 294 -15.41 -1.68 -0.55
N SER A 295 -15.11 -1.76 0.75
CA SER A 295 -16.14 -1.69 1.80
C SER A 295 -16.63 -0.26 2.01
N THR A 296 -15.76 0.74 1.87
CA THR A 296 -16.10 2.16 1.96
C THR A 296 -16.59 2.76 0.65
N ASN A 297 -16.37 2.09 -0.48
CA ASN A 297 -16.63 2.62 -1.81
C ASN A 297 -16.93 1.54 -2.88
N PRO A 298 -17.88 0.62 -2.63
CA PRO A 298 -18.14 -0.53 -3.51
C PRO A 298 -18.52 -0.19 -4.96
N LEU A 299 -19.04 1.01 -5.21
CA LEU A 299 -19.47 1.49 -6.53
C LEU A 299 -18.65 2.69 -7.05
N VAL A 300 -17.51 2.99 -6.41
CA VAL A 300 -16.59 4.06 -6.83
C VAL A 300 -17.27 5.45 -6.83
N ASN A 301 -18.16 5.69 -5.86
CA ASN A 301 -18.91 6.94 -5.69
C ASN A 301 -19.25 7.29 -4.22
N ALA A 302 -18.58 6.72 -3.22
CA ALA A 302 -18.83 6.94 -1.80
C ALA A 302 -17.67 7.71 -1.13
N TRP A 303 -16.65 7.06 -0.57
CA TRP A 303 -15.58 7.75 0.16
C TRP A 303 -14.28 7.87 -0.64
N TYR A 304 -13.90 9.10 -1.01
CA TYR A 304 -12.60 9.38 -1.63
C TYR A 304 -12.20 10.85 -1.49
N ALA A 305 -10.91 11.13 -1.61
CA ALA A 305 -10.34 12.46 -1.58
C ALA A 305 -10.33 13.09 -2.98
N GLY A 306 -10.52 14.41 -3.03
CA GLY A 306 -10.59 15.16 -4.27
C GLY A 306 -12.01 15.47 -4.74
N GLN A 307 -12.14 16.02 -5.94
CA GLN A 307 -13.42 16.37 -6.57
C GLN A 307 -13.64 15.62 -7.90
N ASP A 308 -12.59 15.00 -8.44
CA ASP A 308 -12.65 14.24 -9.68
C ASP A 308 -12.87 12.76 -9.37
N PRO A 309 -14.04 12.18 -9.71
CA PRO A 309 -14.30 10.75 -9.50
C PRO A 309 -13.49 9.84 -10.42
N THR A 310 -12.74 10.39 -11.39
CA THR A 310 -11.97 9.60 -12.36
C THR A 310 -10.71 8.99 -11.75
N PHE A 311 -10.20 9.58 -10.66
CA PHE A 311 -9.01 9.13 -9.93
C PHE A 311 -9.24 9.30 -8.42
N PRO A 312 -10.16 8.51 -7.82
CA PRO A 312 -10.43 8.60 -6.40
C PRO A 312 -9.17 8.16 -5.64
N VAL A 313 -8.69 9.00 -4.73
CA VAL A 313 -7.69 8.60 -3.73
C VAL A 313 -8.45 8.20 -2.49
N GLU A 314 -8.39 6.92 -2.14
CA GLU A 314 -9.27 6.31 -1.14
C GLU A 314 -8.56 6.08 0.20
N ILE A 315 -9.24 5.39 1.12
CA ILE A 315 -8.83 5.33 2.52
C ILE A 315 -7.54 4.54 2.73
N ALA A 316 -7.20 3.59 1.85
CA ALA A 316 -5.99 2.80 1.97
C ALA A 316 -4.87 3.41 1.10
N ASP A 317 -5.19 4.00 -0.05
CA ASP A 317 -4.26 4.80 -0.87
C ASP A 317 -3.49 5.84 -0.05
N LEU A 318 -4.20 6.57 0.83
CA LEU A 318 -3.61 7.61 1.68
C LEU A 318 -2.55 7.10 2.66
N CYS A 319 -2.50 5.79 2.90
CA CYS A 319 -1.68 5.16 3.92
C CYS A 319 -0.76 4.07 3.37
N GLU A 320 -0.59 4.04 2.05
CA GLU A 320 0.29 3.07 1.39
C GLU A 320 1.70 3.12 2.02
N GLY A 321 2.21 1.94 2.39
CA GLY A 321 3.53 1.79 2.97
C GLY A 321 3.66 2.20 4.46
N ILE A 322 2.58 2.64 5.12
CA ILE A 322 2.60 2.98 6.55
C ILE A 322 2.13 1.78 7.37
N TYR A 323 2.99 1.22 8.22
CA TYR A 323 2.70 0.02 9.02
C TYR A 323 2.75 0.27 10.54
N GLY A 324 3.11 1.47 10.98
CA GLY A 324 3.33 1.79 12.40
C GLY A 324 3.49 3.28 12.69
N THR A 325 3.48 3.65 13.97
CA THR A 325 3.69 5.05 14.41
C THR A 325 5.04 5.58 13.88
N GLY A 326 5.02 6.81 13.39
CA GLY A 326 6.17 7.45 12.75
C GLY A 326 6.48 6.95 11.33
N GLY A 327 5.55 6.22 10.71
CA GLY A 327 5.55 5.98 9.27
C GLY A 327 5.14 7.23 8.48
N GLY A 328 5.43 7.21 7.18
CA GLY A 328 5.25 8.35 6.28
C GLY A 328 6.55 8.79 5.61
N GLY A 329 6.46 9.47 4.47
CA GLY A 329 7.63 9.99 3.76
C GLY A 329 8.72 8.95 3.45
N SER A 330 8.33 7.74 3.04
CA SER A 330 9.19 6.55 2.80
C SER A 330 9.61 5.73 4.03
N TYR A 331 9.14 6.07 5.24
CA TYR A 331 9.36 5.26 6.44
C TYR A 331 8.14 4.35 6.70
N THR A 332 8.39 3.07 6.96
CA THR A 332 7.33 2.10 7.29
C THR A 332 6.71 2.32 8.68
N GLY A 333 7.38 3.08 9.54
CA GLY A 333 6.99 3.27 10.94
C GLY A 333 7.40 2.10 11.84
N GLN A 334 7.04 2.22 13.12
CA GLN A 334 7.41 1.26 14.17
C GLN A 334 6.55 -0.01 14.11
N MET A 335 7.16 -1.10 13.67
CA MET A 335 6.55 -2.44 13.58
C MET A 335 7.00 -3.33 14.75
N LEU A 336 6.29 -4.41 15.00
CA LEU A 336 6.62 -5.41 16.01
C LEU A 336 7.50 -6.52 15.41
N ASN A 337 8.34 -7.14 16.24
CA ASN A 337 9.15 -8.29 15.86
C ASN A 337 8.84 -9.47 16.79
N ASP A 338 8.67 -10.65 16.21
CA ASP A 338 8.55 -11.90 16.93
C ASP A 338 9.93 -12.42 17.34
N LYS A 339 9.97 -13.41 18.23
CA LYS A 339 11.22 -14.00 18.77
C LYS A 339 12.11 -14.60 17.70
N ASP A 340 11.53 -15.03 16.59
CA ASP A 340 12.24 -15.59 15.44
C ASP A 340 12.65 -14.51 14.41
N GLY A 341 12.40 -13.24 14.71
CA GLY A 341 12.70 -12.09 13.88
C GLY A 341 11.64 -11.75 12.83
N ALA A 342 10.52 -12.47 12.76
CA ALA A 342 9.43 -12.12 11.86
C ALA A 342 8.80 -10.77 12.24
N THR A 343 8.51 -9.93 11.25
CA THR A 343 7.93 -8.60 11.46
C THR A 343 6.42 -8.64 11.24
N TYR A 344 5.68 -7.98 12.13
CA TYR A 344 4.22 -7.91 12.09
C TYR A 344 3.73 -6.63 12.75
N ASN A 345 2.46 -6.27 12.55
CA ASN A 345 1.84 -5.17 13.28
C ASN A 345 0.48 -5.54 13.89
N MET A 346 -0.03 -6.75 13.62
CA MET A 346 -1.26 -7.24 14.22
C MET A 346 -1.35 -8.77 14.27
N LEU A 347 -2.19 -9.23 15.19
CA LEU A 347 -2.50 -10.63 15.45
C LEU A 347 -3.85 -11.00 14.82
N GLY A 348 -3.88 -12.09 14.08
CA GLY A 348 -5.10 -12.80 13.70
C GLY A 348 -5.40 -13.96 14.64
N ILE A 349 -6.35 -14.82 14.26
CA ILE A 349 -6.77 -15.97 15.09
C ILE A 349 -5.60 -16.94 15.37
N ARG A 350 -4.75 -17.18 14.36
CA ARG A 350 -3.64 -18.16 14.43
C ARG A 350 -2.33 -17.66 13.86
N ARG A 351 -2.35 -16.48 13.23
CA ARG A 351 -1.24 -15.94 12.43
C ARG A 351 -0.95 -14.52 12.85
N ARG A 352 0.26 -14.10 12.58
CA ARG A 352 0.66 -12.69 12.63
C ARG A 352 0.57 -12.14 11.21
N PHE A 353 0.24 -10.86 11.11
CA PHE A 353 0.12 -10.15 9.84
C PHE A 353 0.81 -8.80 9.94
N LEU A 354 1.36 -8.37 8.81
CA LEU A 354 1.83 -7.01 8.59
C LEU A 354 1.00 -6.42 7.48
N VAL A 355 0.19 -5.43 7.79
CA VAL A 355 -0.71 -4.78 6.83
C VAL A 355 -0.62 -3.29 7.00
N GLN A 356 -0.65 -2.57 5.90
CA GLN A 356 -0.66 -1.11 5.95
C GLN A 356 -1.82 -0.58 6.80
N TRP A 357 -1.63 0.60 7.38
CA TRP A 357 -2.67 1.32 8.06
C TRP A 357 -3.70 1.86 7.06
N VAL A 358 -4.81 2.34 7.57
CA VAL A 358 -5.88 2.97 6.79
C VAL A 358 -6.19 4.34 7.36
N TRP A 359 -6.66 5.25 6.51
CA TRP A 359 -6.96 6.61 6.91
C TRP A 359 -8.07 6.62 7.95
N ASN A 360 -7.84 7.31 9.05
CA ASN A 360 -8.85 7.57 10.06
C ASN A 360 -9.34 9.01 9.91
N ASN A 361 -10.59 9.17 9.46
CA ASN A 361 -11.22 10.46 9.23
C ASN A 361 -11.55 11.24 10.53
N VAL A 362 -11.51 10.61 11.70
CA VAL A 362 -11.73 11.28 13.00
C VAL A 362 -10.49 12.04 13.44
N VAL A 363 -9.31 11.44 13.28
CA VAL A 363 -8.03 12.05 13.65
C VAL A 363 -7.25 12.61 12.45
N ASN A 364 -7.79 12.47 11.24
CA ASN A 364 -7.18 12.85 9.96
C ASN A 364 -5.74 12.33 9.82
N TYR A 365 -5.55 11.04 10.11
CA TYR A 365 -4.24 10.41 10.10
C TYR A 365 -4.35 8.89 9.84
N CYS A 366 -3.32 8.31 9.23
CA CYS A 366 -3.23 6.86 9.07
C CYS A 366 -3.17 6.21 10.44
N THR A 367 -4.07 5.27 10.71
CA THR A 367 -4.18 4.62 12.02
C THR A 367 -4.22 3.12 11.87
N GLY A 368 -3.51 2.42 12.76
CA GLY A 368 -3.61 0.99 12.91
C GLY A 368 -3.51 0.56 14.37
N PRO A 369 -3.71 -0.75 14.63
CA PRO A 369 -3.91 -1.25 15.98
C PRO A 369 -2.65 -1.21 16.85
N ASN A 370 -1.47 -1.08 16.24
CA ASN A 370 -0.18 -0.91 16.91
C ASN A 370 0.23 0.57 17.07
N ALA A 371 -0.68 1.52 16.88
CA ALA A 371 -0.41 2.91 17.15
C ALA A 371 -0.04 3.12 18.62
N LEU A 372 0.97 3.96 18.86
CA LEU A 372 1.46 4.32 20.18
C LEU A 372 0.94 5.67 20.67
N ASP A 373 0.24 6.40 19.79
CA ASP A 373 -0.19 7.79 19.95
C ASP A 373 -1.72 7.97 19.93
#